data_AF-A0A8J9ZJH6-F1
#
_entry.id   AF-A0A8J9ZJH6-F1
#
_cell.length_a   1.000
_cell.length_b   1.000
_cell.length_c   1.000
_cell.angle_alpha   90.00
_cell.angle_beta   90.00
_cell.angle_gamma   90.00
#
_symmetry.space_group_name_H-M   'P 1'
#
loop_
_entity.id
_entity.type
_entity.pdbx_description
1 polymer ?
#
loop_
_entity_poly.entity_id
_entity_poly.type
_entity_poly.pdbx_seq_one_letter_code
_entity_poly.pdbx_strand_id
1 'polypeptide(L)'
;MSRYDSIVNLNVGGHFYTTARSTLTRYPDSMLGAMFGEDFDTMQLVQDDQGRYFIDRNGRLFEHVLNFLRTNQLALPEDFKELPLLEIEADFYKIQPLIEALRSYKARFEASPAYACGVVFLSRTSYGYPSQGLGGSLMVSASSKEVEHMVHGLGTGGLGTDGHMAVLLGRLQD
;
A
#
# COMPACT_ATOMS: atom_id res chain seq x y z
N MET A 1 -24.24 32.21 9.38
CA MET A 1 -23.11 31.26 9.25
C MET A 1 -22.03 31.66 10.23
N SER A 2 -21.69 30.80 11.18
CA SER A 2 -20.61 31.02 12.15
C SER A 2 -19.30 31.29 11.41
N ARG A 3 -18.56 32.34 11.81
CA ARG A 3 -17.25 32.73 11.26
C ARG A 3 -16.11 31.80 11.65
N TYR A 4 -16.38 30.76 12.44
CA TYR A 4 -15.37 29.83 12.95
C TYR A 4 -15.66 28.43 12.43
N ASP A 5 -14.61 27.81 11.89
CA ASP A 5 -14.63 26.40 11.50
C ASP A 5 -14.84 25.54 12.75
N SER A 6 -15.80 24.62 12.70
CA SER A 6 -16.15 23.80 13.86
C SER A 6 -15.07 22.76 14.11
N ILE A 7 -14.76 22.54 15.39
CA ILE A 7 -13.84 21.49 15.82
C ILE A 7 -14.59 20.17 15.88
N VAL A 8 -14.00 19.14 15.30
CA VAL A 8 -14.51 17.77 15.23
C VAL A 8 -13.55 16.84 15.96
N ASN A 9 -14.10 16.02 16.85
CA ASN A 9 -13.37 14.97 17.55
C ASN A 9 -13.73 13.61 16.97
N LEU A 10 -12.72 12.83 16.60
CA LEU A 10 -12.84 11.52 15.97
C LEU A 10 -12.24 10.45 16.88
N ASN A 11 -12.84 9.27 16.85
CA ASN A 11 -12.29 8.02 17.37
C ASN A 11 -12.17 7.04 16.21
N VAL A 12 -10.95 6.81 15.73
CA VAL A 12 -10.66 5.93 14.58
C VAL A 12 -10.03 4.64 15.10
N GLY A 13 -10.83 3.59 15.26
CA GLY A 13 -10.37 2.30 15.78
C GLY A 13 -9.62 2.41 17.12
N GLY A 14 -10.07 3.31 18.01
CA GLY A 14 -9.43 3.57 19.30
C GLY A 14 -8.36 4.66 19.31
N HIS A 15 -8.03 5.27 18.16
CA HIS A 15 -7.13 6.42 18.07
C HIS A 15 -7.90 7.73 18.01
N PHE A 16 -7.57 8.67 18.87
CA PHE A 16 -8.31 9.92 18.99
C PHE A 16 -7.66 11.04 18.19
N TYR A 17 -8.46 11.70 17.37
CA TYR A 17 -8.03 12.85 16.57
C TYR A 17 -8.95 14.05 16.81
N THR A 18 -8.34 15.23 16.83
CA THR A 18 -9.07 16.50 16.82
C THR A 18 -8.64 17.28 15.59
N THR A 19 -9.61 17.75 14.82
CA THR A 19 -9.37 18.53 13.61
C THR A 19 -10.50 19.51 13.35
N ALA A 20 -10.31 20.39 12.37
CA ALA A 20 -11.33 21.34 11.95
C ALA A 20 -12.21 20.73 10.85
N ARG A 21 -13.50 21.06 10.80
CA ARG A 21 -14.46 20.51 9.82
C ARG A 21 -14.00 20.77 8.39
N SER A 22 -13.47 21.96 8.10
CA SER A 22 -12.93 22.29 6.77
C SER A 22 -11.83 21.34 6.29
N THR A 23 -11.09 20.72 7.22
CA THR A 23 -10.07 19.71 6.87
C THR A 23 -10.74 18.43 6.39
N LEU A 24 -11.77 17.94 7.09
CA LEU A 24 -12.50 16.72 6.73
C LEU A 24 -13.31 16.92 5.45
N THR A 25 -13.78 18.14 5.19
CA THR A 25 -14.54 18.50 4.00
C THR A 25 -13.70 19.08 2.87
N ARG A 26 -12.36 18.99 2.93
CA ARG A 26 -11.49 19.52 1.87
C ARG A 26 -11.82 18.93 0.50
N TYR A 27 -12.19 17.65 0.47
CA TYR A 27 -12.65 16.95 -0.72
C TYR A 27 -14.12 16.54 -0.50
N PRO A 28 -15.09 17.34 -0.96
CA PRO A 28 -16.51 17.09 -0.73
C PRO A 28 -17.03 15.78 -1.32
N ASP A 29 -16.36 15.28 -2.35
CA ASP A 29 -16.62 14.02 -3.05
C ASP A 29 -16.05 12.79 -2.33
N SER A 30 -15.25 12.99 -1.29
CA SER A 30 -14.74 11.90 -0.45
C SER A 30 -15.79 11.43 0.57
N MET A 31 -15.57 10.26 1.16
CA MET A 31 -16.43 9.74 2.24
C MET A 31 -16.49 10.71 3.43
N LEU A 32 -15.35 11.27 3.83
CA LEU A 32 -15.28 12.24 4.93
C LEU A 32 -15.96 13.56 4.56
N GLY A 33 -15.84 13.98 3.29
CA GLY A 33 -16.56 15.13 2.76
C GLY A 33 -18.08 14.96 2.83
N ALA A 34 -18.59 13.78 2.50
CA ALA A 34 -20.01 13.46 2.62
C ALA A 34 -20.47 13.38 4.09
N MET A 35 -19.67 12.76 4.97
CA MET A 35 -20.02 12.63 6.39
C MET A 35 -20.05 13.98 7.12
N PHE A 36 -19.08 14.86 6.85
CA PHE A 36 -18.87 16.11 7.59
C PHE A 36 -19.28 17.36 6.80
N GLY A 37 -19.93 17.18 5.64
CA GLY A 37 -20.38 18.19 4.69
C GLY A 37 -21.58 19.03 5.18
N GLU A 38 -22.32 19.63 4.25
CA GLU A 38 -23.41 20.57 4.60
C GLU A 38 -24.51 19.93 5.46
N ASP A 39 -24.78 18.64 5.25
CA ASP A 39 -25.80 17.88 5.98
C ASP A 39 -25.30 17.27 7.30
N PHE A 40 -24.07 17.59 7.72
CA PHE A 40 -23.42 17.03 8.92
C PHE A 40 -24.28 17.11 10.18
N ASP A 41 -24.99 18.23 10.39
CA ASP A 41 -25.83 18.44 11.57
C ASP A 41 -27.09 17.54 11.58
N THR A 42 -27.46 16.97 10.42
CA THR A 42 -28.64 16.11 10.26
C THR A 42 -28.29 14.62 10.14
N MET A 43 -27.05 14.29 9.80
CA MET A 43 -26.59 12.89 9.73
C MET A 43 -26.41 12.30 11.14
N GLN A 44 -27.07 11.18 11.40
CA GLN A 44 -26.85 10.39 12.60
C GLN A 44 -25.57 9.54 12.45
N LEU A 45 -24.43 10.18 12.65
CA LEU A 45 -23.13 9.50 12.69
C LEU A 45 -22.96 8.77 14.01
N VAL A 46 -22.32 7.60 13.97
CA VAL A 46 -21.99 6.83 15.17
C VAL A 46 -21.02 7.61 16.05
N GLN A 47 -21.30 7.68 17.34
CA GLN A 47 -20.43 8.29 18.34
C GLN A 47 -20.07 7.28 19.43
N ASP A 48 -18.90 7.45 20.03
CA ASP A 48 -18.53 6.71 21.24
C ASP A 48 -19.18 7.30 22.50
N ASP A 49 -18.90 6.70 23.65
CA ASP A 49 -19.42 7.09 24.97
C ASP A 49 -19.05 8.52 25.39
N GLN A 50 -18.05 9.12 24.74
CA GLN A 50 -17.59 10.50 25.00
C GLN A 50 -18.04 11.48 23.89
N GLY A 51 -18.92 11.05 22.98
CA GLY A 51 -19.45 11.90 21.91
C GLY A 51 -18.49 12.15 20.76
N ARG A 52 -17.42 11.37 20.62
CA ARG A 52 -16.49 11.46 19.46
C ARG A 52 -17.03 10.63 18.32
N TYR A 53 -16.94 11.13 17.10
CA TYR A 53 -17.41 10.39 15.91
C TYR A 53 -16.53 9.16 15.68
N PHE A 54 -17.17 7.99 15.65
CA PHE A 54 -16.47 6.72 15.56
C PHE A 54 -16.32 6.27 14.11
N ILE A 55 -15.11 5.83 13.78
CA ILE A 55 -14.76 5.24 12.48
C ILE A 55 -14.04 3.91 12.77
N ASP A 56 -14.62 2.81 12.30
CA ASP A 56 -14.07 1.47 12.51
C ASP A 56 -12.94 1.16 11.51
N ARG A 57 -11.83 1.90 11.60
CA ARG A 57 -10.68 1.82 10.70
C ARG A 57 -9.34 1.88 11.45
N ASN A 58 -8.24 1.70 10.71
CA ASN A 58 -6.90 1.78 11.27
C ASN A 58 -6.53 3.22 11.64
N GLY A 59 -6.56 3.53 12.94
CA GLY A 59 -6.24 4.85 13.45
C GLY A 59 -4.81 5.31 13.13
N ARG A 60 -3.80 4.46 13.27
CA ARG A 60 -2.40 4.83 12.98
C ARG A 60 -2.23 5.32 11.53
N LEU A 61 -2.80 4.60 10.57
CA LEU A 61 -2.70 4.98 9.15
C LEU A 61 -3.54 6.22 8.83
N PHE A 62 -4.63 6.45 9.58
CA PHE A 62 -5.44 7.65 9.44
C PHE A 62 -4.66 8.93 9.73
N GLU A 63 -3.58 8.89 10.51
CA GLU A 63 -2.70 10.06 10.69
C GLU A 63 -2.18 10.60 9.35
N HIS A 64 -1.74 9.72 8.45
CA HIS A 64 -1.25 10.12 7.13
C HIS A 64 -2.37 10.65 6.24
N VAL A 65 -3.56 10.04 6.32
CA VAL A 65 -4.75 10.54 5.64
C VAL A 65 -5.09 11.95 6.11
N LEU A 66 -5.13 12.17 7.43
CA LEU A 66 -5.45 13.46 8.02
C LEU A 66 -4.39 14.52 7.70
N ASN A 67 -3.11 14.15 7.70
CA ASN A 67 -2.04 15.06 7.30
C ASN A 67 -2.14 15.45 5.83
N PHE A 68 -2.48 14.51 4.94
CA PHE A 68 -2.76 14.82 3.55
C PHE A 68 -3.94 15.79 3.42
N LEU A 69 -5.03 15.58 4.16
CA LEU A 69 -6.17 16.52 4.20
C LEU A 69 -5.79 17.91 4.73
N ARG A 70 -4.74 18.05 5.54
CA ARG A 70 -4.27 19.35 6.04
C ARG A 70 -3.43 20.08 4.99
N THR A 71 -2.49 19.39 4.36
CA THR A 71 -1.43 19.99 3.54
C THR A 71 -1.65 19.86 2.03
N ASN A 72 -2.54 18.95 1.59
CA ASN A 72 -2.66 18.51 0.20
C ASN A 72 -1.34 17.93 -0.36
N GLN A 73 -0.51 17.35 0.51
CA GLN A 73 0.78 16.75 0.15
C GLN A 73 0.95 15.39 0.82
N LEU A 74 1.44 14.41 0.05
CA LEU A 74 1.80 13.10 0.58
C LEU A 74 3.18 13.19 1.25
N ALA A 75 3.17 13.25 2.58
CA ALA A 75 4.37 13.25 3.41
C ALA A 75 4.44 11.93 4.20
N LEU A 76 5.35 11.05 3.79
CA LEU A 76 5.61 9.77 4.43
C LEU A 76 7.03 9.75 5.03
N PRO A 77 7.25 9.06 6.17
CA PRO A 77 8.60 8.76 6.65
C PRO A 77 9.44 8.04 5.59
N GLU A 78 10.76 8.22 5.62
CA GLU A 78 11.69 7.60 4.66
C GLU A 78 11.60 6.06 4.65
N ASP A 79 11.33 5.45 5.81
CA ASP A 79 11.22 4.01 6.01
C ASP A 79 9.77 3.51 6.09
N PHE A 80 8.82 4.22 5.48
CA PHE A 80 7.40 3.86 5.52
C PHE A 80 7.10 2.54 4.77
N LYS A 81 6.98 1.45 5.52
CA LYS A 81 6.76 0.08 5.00
C LYS A 81 5.30 -0.28 4.76
N GLU A 82 4.36 0.54 5.24
CA GLU A 82 2.92 0.23 5.25
C GLU A 82 2.16 0.85 4.08
N LEU A 83 2.86 1.15 2.99
CA LEU A 83 2.29 1.77 1.79
C LEU A 83 1.06 1.03 1.24
N PRO A 84 1.05 -0.33 1.13
CA PRO A 84 -0.14 -1.05 0.68
C PRO A 84 -1.34 -0.90 1.63
N LEU A 85 -1.10 -0.78 2.94
CA LEU A 85 -2.18 -0.59 3.91
C LEU A 85 -2.74 0.83 3.84
N LEU A 86 -1.87 1.83 3.64
CA LEU A 86 -2.30 3.22 3.45
C LEU A 86 -3.14 3.40 2.19
N GLU A 87 -2.85 2.66 1.11
CA GLU A 87 -3.70 2.64 -0.09
C GLU A 87 -5.10 2.10 0.21
N ILE A 88 -5.21 1.02 0.97
CA ILE A 88 -6.52 0.47 1.38
C ILE A 88 -7.31 1.52 2.17
N GLU A 89 -6.67 2.28 3.05
CA GLU A 89 -7.32 3.38 3.76
C GLU A 89 -7.71 4.53 2.81
N ALA A 90 -6.84 4.95 1.91
CA ALA A 90 -7.14 5.99 0.93
C ALA A 90 -8.36 5.63 0.05
N ASP A 91 -8.43 4.36 -0.37
CA ASP A 91 -9.57 3.80 -1.10
C ASP A 91 -10.83 3.71 -0.24
N PHE A 92 -10.71 3.41 1.06
CA PHE A 92 -11.85 3.41 1.98
C PHE A 92 -12.44 4.82 2.13
N TYR A 93 -11.61 5.83 2.40
CA TYR A 93 -12.06 7.22 2.57
C TYR A 93 -12.42 7.92 1.24
N LYS A 94 -12.18 7.26 0.10
CA LYS A 94 -12.49 7.78 -1.25
C LYS A 94 -11.82 9.12 -1.56
N ILE A 95 -10.58 9.32 -1.09
CA ILE A 95 -9.84 10.56 -1.34
C ILE A 95 -9.02 10.40 -2.63
N GLN A 96 -9.63 10.74 -3.78
CA GLN A 96 -8.99 10.54 -5.10
C GLN A 96 -7.60 11.17 -5.22
N PRO A 97 -7.37 12.43 -4.79
CA PRO A 97 -6.04 13.02 -4.89
C PRO A 97 -4.97 12.28 -4.07
N LEU A 98 -5.34 11.64 -2.96
CA LEU A 98 -4.43 10.83 -2.16
C LEU A 98 -4.09 9.52 -2.88
N ILE A 99 -5.07 8.86 -3.50
CA ILE A 99 -4.88 7.64 -4.28
C ILE A 99 -3.91 7.91 -5.45
N GLU A 100 -4.11 9.01 -6.16
CA GLU A 100 -3.22 9.44 -7.26
C GLU A 100 -1.81 9.77 -6.77
N ALA A 101 -1.68 10.44 -5.62
CA ALA A 101 -0.39 10.74 -5.02
C ALA A 101 0.36 9.46 -4.61
N LEU A 102 -0.33 8.46 -4.05
CA LEU A 102 0.26 7.17 -3.66
C LEU A 102 0.75 6.38 -4.89
N ARG A 103 -0.04 6.36 -5.97
CA ARG A 103 0.37 5.75 -7.26
C ARG A 103 1.62 6.43 -7.82
N SER A 104 1.64 7.75 -7.82
CA SER A 104 2.79 8.54 -8.28
C SER A 104 4.03 8.33 -7.41
N TYR A 105 3.83 8.20 -6.08
CA TYR A 105 4.90 7.87 -5.14
C TYR A 105 5.52 6.52 -5.50
N LYS A 106 4.72 5.46 -5.63
CA LYS A 106 5.20 4.11 -6.04
C LYS A 106 5.98 4.10 -7.33
N ALA A 107 5.44 4.75 -8.36
CA ALA A 107 6.09 4.81 -9.66
C ALA A 107 7.51 5.44 -9.59
N ARG A 108 7.75 6.37 -8.65
CA ARG A 108 9.08 6.95 -8.43
C ARG A 108 10.07 5.99 -7.78
N PHE A 109 9.61 5.08 -6.92
CA PHE A 109 10.47 4.05 -6.33
C PHE A 109 10.74 2.91 -7.30
N GLU A 110 9.74 2.51 -8.09
CA GLU A 110 9.89 1.49 -9.14
C GLU A 110 10.76 1.98 -10.29
N ALA A 111 10.79 3.29 -10.56
CA ALA A 111 11.67 3.91 -11.56
C ALA A 111 13.09 4.22 -11.06
N SER A 112 13.40 3.97 -9.77
CA SER A 112 14.75 4.17 -9.22
C SER A 112 15.57 2.88 -9.38
N PRO A 113 16.69 2.88 -10.15
CA PRO A 113 17.54 1.70 -10.32
C PRO A 113 18.09 1.13 -9.01
N ALA A 114 18.11 1.93 -7.94
CA ALA A 114 18.61 1.55 -6.62
C ALA A 114 17.63 0.66 -5.81
N TYR A 115 16.33 0.64 -6.17
CA TYR A 115 15.31 -0.19 -5.52
C TYR A 115 14.70 -1.24 -6.44
N ALA A 116 15.28 -1.44 -7.62
CA ALA A 116 15.08 -2.64 -8.44
C ALA A 116 15.70 -3.88 -7.76
N CYS A 117 15.33 -4.15 -6.51
CA CYS A 117 15.49 -5.47 -5.93
C CYS A 117 14.53 -6.39 -6.69
N GLY A 118 15.01 -6.91 -7.81
CA GLY A 118 14.25 -7.70 -8.75
C GLY A 118 13.51 -8.83 -8.05
N VAL A 119 12.19 -8.84 -8.17
CA VAL A 119 11.41 -10.03 -7.81
C VAL A 119 11.63 -11.04 -8.93
N VAL A 120 12.27 -12.16 -8.58
CA VAL A 120 12.41 -13.34 -9.44
C VAL A 120 11.28 -14.29 -9.09
N PHE A 121 10.36 -14.50 -10.02
CA PHE A 121 9.30 -15.49 -9.89
C PHE A 121 9.81 -16.84 -10.39
N LEU A 122 9.82 -17.83 -9.50
CA LEU A 122 10.09 -19.22 -9.84
C LEU A 122 8.78 -19.96 -9.98
N SER A 123 8.43 -20.37 -11.20
CA SER A 123 7.26 -21.20 -11.45
C SER A 123 7.71 -22.58 -11.97
N ARG A 124 7.17 -23.64 -11.38
CA ARG A 124 7.42 -25.02 -11.81
C ARG A 124 6.25 -25.47 -12.67
N THR A 125 6.46 -25.53 -13.98
CA THR A 125 5.50 -26.19 -14.89
C THR A 125 5.74 -27.69 -14.84
N SER A 126 4.77 -28.45 -14.32
CA SER A 126 4.78 -29.91 -14.45
C SER A 126 4.14 -30.27 -15.79
N TYR A 127 4.93 -30.69 -16.77
CA TYR A 127 4.38 -31.36 -17.94
C TYR A 127 4.14 -32.82 -17.56
N GLY A 128 2.87 -33.19 -17.40
CA GLY A 128 2.49 -34.56 -17.08
C GLY A 128 2.53 -35.44 -18.32
N TYR A 129 3.48 -36.38 -18.38
CA TYR A 129 3.36 -37.61 -19.19
C TYR A 129 3.54 -38.83 -18.28
N PRO A 130 2.59 -39.81 -18.23
CA PRO A 130 2.48 -40.73 -17.10
C PRO A 130 3.45 -41.93 -17.08
N SER A 131 4.51 -41.98 -17.89
CA SER A 131 5.29 -43.22 -18.03
C SER A 131 6.80 -43.14 -17.90
N GLN A 132 7.44 -41.96 -17.82
CA GLN A 132 8.89 -41.88 -17.62
C GLN A 132 9.29 -40.60 -16.85
N GLY A 133 9.59 -40.73 -15.54
CA GLY A 133 10.37 -39.77 -14.75
C GLY A 133 9.78 -38.35 -14.57
N LEU A 134 9.88 -37.79 -13.36
CA LEU A 134 9.47 -36.42 -13.04
C LEU A 134 10.44 -35.38 -13.66
N GLY A 135 10.36 -35.16 -14.97
CA GLY A 135 11.04 -34.07 -15.67
C GLY A 135 10.24 -32.77 -15.56
N GLY A 136 10.43 -32.00 -14.48
CA GLY A 136 9.85 -30.65 -14.37
C GLY A 136 10.82 -29.60 -14.91
N SER A 137 10.35 -28.69 -15.77
CA SER A 137 11.12 -27.50 -16.14
C SER A 137 10.81 -26.37 -15.16
N LEU A 138 11.86 -25.69 -14.68
CA LEU A 138 11.74 -24.51 -13.84
C LEU A 138 11.77 -23.29 -14.76
N MET A 139 10.68 -22.54 -14.79
CA MET A 139 10.61 -21.29 -15.54
C MET A 139 10.89 -20.14 -14.58
N VAL A 140 11.92 -19.36 -14.91
CA VAL A 140 12.32 -18.16 -14.18
C VAL A 140 11.83 -16.95 -14.95
N SER A 141 10.98 -16.13 -14.34
CA SER A 141 10.57 -14.84 -14.89
C SER A 141 10.95 -13.72 -13.93
N ALA A 142 11.25 -12.55 -14.47
CA ALA A 142 11.68 -11.40 -13.69
C ALA A 142 10.77 -10.19 -13.91
N SER A 143 10.65 -9.36 -12.87
CA SER A 143 9.81 -8.16 -12.91
C SER A 143 10.41 -6.99 -13.72
N SER A 144 11.67 -7.08 -14.16
CA SER A 144 12.35 -6.06 -14.98
C SER A 144 13.34 -6.70 -15.97
N LYS A 145 13.53 -6.05 -17.13
CA LYS A 145 14.51 -6.45 -18.17
C LYS A 145 15.96 -6.44 -17.67
N GLU A 146 16.28 -5.59 -16.69
CA GLU A 146 17.60 -5.57 -16.06
C GLU A 146 17.87 -6.86 -15.25
N VAL A 147 16.80 -7.41 -14.65
CA VAL A 147 16.86 -8.66 -13.88
C VAL A 147 16.86 -9.88 -14.82
N GLU A 148 16.19 -9.82 -15.98
CA GLU A 148 16.31 -10.86 -17.02
C GLU A 148 17.76 -11.06 -17.45
N HIS A 149 18.53 -9.98 -17.62
CA HIS A 149 19.96 -10.05 -17.95
C HIS A 149 20.80 -10.73 -16.84
N MET A 150 20.39 -10.65 -15.58
CA MET A 150 21.02 -11.35 -14.46
C MET A 150 20.64 -12.83 -14.41
N VAL A 151 19.42 -13.20 -14.84
CA VAL A 151 18.94 -14.59 -14.90
C VAL A 151 19.62 -15.37 -16.03
N HIS A 152 19.93 -14.73 -17.17
CA HIS A 152 20.64 -15.38 -18.28
C HIS A 152 22.08 -15.83 -17.96
N GLY A 153 22.67 -15.39 -16.85
CA GLY A 153 23.96 -15.86 -16.35
C GLY A 153 23.90 -17.17 -15.57
N LEU A 154 22.71 -17.65 -15.19
CA LEU A 154 22.53 -18.92 -14.49
C LEU A 154 22.50 -20.05 -15.51
N GLY A 155 23.68 -20.55 -15.86
CA GLY A 155 23.81 -21.76 -16.66
C GLY A 155 22.96 -22.88 -16.06
N THR A 156 22.20 -23.57 -16.92
CA THR A 156 21.46 -24.79 -16.58
C THR A 156 22.47 -25.88 -16.22
N GLY A 157 22.99 -25.85 -14.99
CA GLY A 157 23.80 -26.91 -14.42
C GLY A 157 22.92 -28.12 -14.20
N GLY A 158 23.25 -29.22 -14.89
CA GLY A 158 22.55 -30.49 -14.77
C GLY A 158 22.44 -30.95 -13.31
N LEU A 159 21.31 -31.57 -13.00
CA LEU A 159 20.97 -32.16 -11.71
C LEU A 159 22.06 -33.14 -11.26
N GLY A 160 22.87 -32.73 -10.27
CA GLY A 160 23.61 -33.66 -9.42
C GLY A 160 22.64 -34.36 -8.47
N THR A 161 22.81 -35.66 -8.27
CA THR A 161 21.85 -36.59 -7.67
C THR A 161 21.61 -36.47 -6.17
N ASP A 162 22.09 -35.42 -5.51
CA ASP A 162 22.05 -35.32 -4.06
C ASP A 162 21.09 -34.20 -3.65
N GLY A 163 19.94 -34.60 -3.10
CA GLY A 163 18.77 -33.76 -2.82
C GLY A 163 18.93 -32.68 -1.75
N HIS A 164 19.87 -31.76 -1.93
CA HIS A 164 19.96 -30.53 -1.17
C HIS A 164 19.47 -29.35 -2.01
N MET A 165 18.37 -28.72 -1.56
CA MET A 165 17.90 -27.45 -2.08
C MET A 165 18.97 -26.38 -1.84
N ALA A 166 19.75 -26.04 -2.87
CA ALA A 166 20.65 -24.90 -2.83
C ALA A 166 19.82 -23.62 -3.02
N VAL A 167 19.43 -22.99 -1.91
CA VAL A 167 19.02 -21.58 -1.94
C VAL A 167 20.30 -20.76 -2.05
N LEU A 168 20.72 -20.42 -3.28
CA LEU A 168 21.79 -19.45 -3.48
C LEU A 168 21.21 -18.05 -3.25
N LEU A 169 21.37 -17.54 -2.03
CA LEU A 169 21.26 -16.12 -1.73
C LEU A 169 22.35 -15.39 -2.53
N GLY A 170 21.98 -14.82 -3.67
CA GLY A 170 22.85 -13.95 -4.45
C GLY A 170 23.26 -12.74 -3.61
N ARG A 171 24.55 -12.67 -3.29
CA ARG A 171 25.18 -11.54 -2.61
C ARG A 171 25.01 -10.27 -3.47
N LEU A 172 24.59 -9.19 -2.82
CA LEU A 172 24.92 -7.83 -3.23
C LEU A 172 26.46 -7.74 -3.35
N GLN A 173 26.95 -7.40 -4.52
CA GLN A 173 28.27 -6.81 -4.66
C GLN A 173 28.07 -5.33 -4.98
N ASP A 174 28.88 -4.51 -4.30
CA ASP A 174 28.77 -3.06 -4.12
C ASP A 174 28.62 -2.25 -5.43
#